data_AF-G5S595-F1
#
_entry.id   AF-G5S595-F1
#
_cell.length_a   1.000
_cell.length_b   1.000
_cell.length_c   1.000
_cell.angle_alpha   90.00
_cell.angle_beta   90.00
_cell.angle_gamma   90.00
#
_symmetry.space_group_name_H-M   'P 1'
#
loop_
_entity.id
_entity.type
_entity.pdbx_description
1 polymer ?
#
loop_
_entity_poly.entity_id
_entity_poly.type
_entity_poly.pdbx_seq_one_letter_code
_entity_poly.pdbx_strand_id
1 'polypeptide(L)'
;MVTPHYSFMRCNGTMTLTPDRITDYKAPSAEEARAAKQAAKRPPIVNWPGEGFREMTKAEWSKTPADYKSVRGVAENDEHGAYRFRRIMTSGYTLDNVYITDMKTVEIPKK
;
A
#
# COMPACT_ATOMS: atom_id res chain seq x y z
N MET A 1 -26.22 -19.78 -19.26
CA MET A 1 -25.15 -19.63 -20.26
C MET A 1 -24.06 -20.62 -19.88
N VAL A 2 -23.74 -21.59 -20.74
CA VAL A 2 -22.62 -22.51 -20.53
C VAL A 2 -21.44 -21.92 -21.28
N THR A 3 -20.42 -21.48 -20.56
CA THR A 3 -19.19 -20.92 -21.15
C THR A 3 -18.39 -22.07 -21.80
N PRO A 4 -17.86 -21.91 -23.02
CA PRO A 4 -17.01 -22.93 -23.62
C PRO A 4 -15.76 -23.20 -22.76
N HIS A 5 -15.40 -24.48 -22.67
CA HIS A 5 -14.32 -25.03 -21.85
C HIS A 5 -12.96 -24.34 -22.12
N TYR A 6 -12.40 -23.69 -21.10
CA TYR A 6 -11.01 -23.20 -21.15
C TYR A 6 -10.06 -24.32 -20.68
N SER A 7 -9.33 -24.92 -21.62
CA SER A 7 -8.34 -25.98 -21.33
C SER A 7 -6.97 -25.39 -21.05
N PHE A 8 -6.65 -25.10 -19.79
CA PHE A 8 -5.28 -24.88 -19.36
C PHE A 8 -4.78 -26.12 -18.60
N MET A 9 -3.64 -26.67 -19.03
CA MET A 9 -2.99 -27.89 -18.48
C MET A 9 -3.73 -29.23 -18.64
N ARG A 10 -4.44 -29.47 -19.76
CA ARG A 10 -5.00 -30.80 -20.14
C ARG A 10 -5.97 -31.47 -19.15
N CYS A 11 -6.37 -30.82 -18.07
CA CYS A 11 -7.46 -31.30 -17.23
C CYS A 11 -8.79 -30.93 -17.91
N ASN A 12 -9.48 -31.94 -18.43
CA ASN A 12 -10.81 -31.78 -19.02
C ASN A 12 -11.85 -31.86 -17.91
N GLY A 13 -12.38 -30.72 -17.48
CA GLY A 13 -13.41 -30.62 -16.46
C GLY A 13 -14.41 -29.53 -16.82
N THR A 14 -15.69 -29.87 -16.88
CA THR A 14 -16.75 -28.90 -17.15
C THR A 14 -17.06 -28.15 -15.85
N MET A 15 -16.62 -26.89 -15.75
CA MET A 15 -16.94 -26.04 -14.60
C MET A 15 -18.26 -25.32 -14.84
N THR A 16 -19.32 -25.73 -14.13
CA THR A 16 -20.61 -25.04 -14.15
C THR A 16 -20.53 -23.80 -13.25
N LEU A 17 -20.08 -22.69 -13.82
CA LEU A 17 -20.25 -21.39 -13.18
C LEU A 17 -21.71 -20.99 -13.34
N THR A 18 -22.49 -21.00 -12.25
CA THR A 18 -23.78 -20.29 -12.19
C THR A 18 -23.45 -18.82 -11.93
N PRO A 19 -23.47 -17.94 -12.94
CA PRO A 19 -23.22 -16.55 -12.70
C PRO A 19 -24.44 -16.02 -11.96
N ASP A 20 -24.29 -15.72 -10.67
CA ASP A 20 -25.25 -14.88 -9.97
C ASP A 20 -25.27 -13.53 -10.68
N ARG A 21 -26.25 -13.36 -11.56
CA ARG A 21 -26.40 -12.13 -12.35
C ARG A 21 -26.88 -11.05 -11.39
N ILE A 22 -25.96 -10.23 -10.91
CA ILE A 22 -26.26 -9.05 -10.08
C ILE A 22 -27.05 -8.08 -10.96
N THR A 23 -28.39 -8.08 -10.84
CA THR A 23 -29.30 -7.17 -11.55
C THR A 23 -29.50 -5.85 -10.82
N ASP A 24 -29.23 -5.83 -9.52
CA ASP A 24 -29.58 -4.74 -8.62
C ASP A 24 -28.33 -4.01 -8.12
N TYR A 25 -27.51 -3.51 -9.05
CA TYR A 25 -26.40 -2.65 -8.69
C TYR A 25 -26.93 -1.36 -8.04
N LYS A 26 -26.67 -1.18 -6.74
CA LYS A 26 -26.87 0.09 -6.05
C LYS A 26 -25.59 0.88 -6.09
N ALA A 27 -25.63 2.00 -6.81
CA ALA A 27 -24.56 2.99 -6.72
C ALA A 27 -24.43 3.46 -5.26
N PRO A 28 -23.20 3.64 -4.75
CA PRO A 28 -23.00 4.17 -3.40
C PRO A 28 -23.73 5.50 -3.25
N SER A 29 -24.47 5.66 -2.16
CA SER A 29 -25.06 6.94 -1.80
C SER A 29 -23.97 7.99 -1.56
N ALA A 30 -24.32 9.27 -1.63
CA ALA A 30 -23.38 10.35 -1.40
C ALA A 30 -22.73 10.27 0.01
N GLU A 31 -23.46 9.75 0.99
CA GLU A 31 -22.98 9.55 2.36
C GLU A 31 -21.97 8.40 2.44
N GLU A 32 -22.27 7.25 1.83
CA GLU A 32 -21.35 6.12 1.73
C GLU A 32 -20.08 6.47 0.96
N ALA A 33 -20.21 7.24 -0.12
CA ALA A 33 -19.07 7.75 -0.88
C ALA A 33 -18.22 8.70 -0.04
N ARG A 34 -18.83 9.52 0.82
CA ARG A 34 -18.10 10.41 1.75
C ARG A 34 -17.42 9.62 2.86
N ALA A 35 -18.10 8.64 3.45
CA ALA A 35 -17.54 7.76 4.47
C ALA A 35 -16.34 6.97 3.91
N ALA A 36 -16.47 6.40 2.71
CA ALA A 36 -15.38 5.73 2.02
C ALA A 36 -14.19 6.67 1.74
N LYS A 37 -14.45 7.92 1.32
CA LYS A 37 -13.39 8.93 1.13
C LYS A 37 -12.69 9.31 2.44
N GLN A 38 -13.43 9.37 3.55
CA GLN A 38 -12.85 9.63 4.88
C GLN A 38 -12.00 8.45 5.34
N ALA A 39 -12.48 7.22 5.19
CA ALA A 39 -11.74 6.00 5.50
C ALA A 39 -10.49 5.81 4.62
N ALA A 40 -10.53 6.29 3.37
CA ALA A 40 -9.39 6.24 2.45
C ALA A 40 -8.29 7.28 2.75
N LYS A 41 -8.47 8.17 3.74
CA LYS A 41 -7.43 9.13 4.14
C LYS A 41 -6.24 8.37 4.70
N ARG A 42 -5.16 8.34 3.93
CA ARG A 42 -3.92 7.67 4.33
C ARG A 42 -3.26 8.45 5.47
N PRO A 43 -2.68 7.77 6.48
CA PRO A 43 -1.96 8.42 7.59
C PRO A 43 -0.83 9.34 7.10
N PRO A 44 -0.31 10.30 7.87
CA PRO A 44 0.80 11.16 7.42
C PRO A 44 2.06 10.35 7.06
N ILE A 45 2.83 10.83 6.07
CA ILE A 45 4.17 10.28 5.80
C ILE A 45 5.17 11.04 6.64
N VAL A 46 5.84 10.32 7.53
CA VAL A 46 6.84 10.84 8.47
C VAL A 46 8.26 10.68 7.89
N ASN A 47 9.21 11.47 8.39
CA ASN A 47 10.60 11.50 7.98
C ASN A 47 11.46 11.82 9.20
N TRP A 48 11.92 10.81 9.92
CA TRP A 48 12.69 10.97 11.15
C TRP A 48 13.94 10.10 11.09
N PRO A 49 15.04 10.53 11.71
CA PRO A 49 16.21 9.68 11.89
C PRO A 49 15.90 8.62 12.95
N GLY A 50 16.27 7.37 12.68
CA GLY A 50 16.10 6.25 13.59
C GLY A 50 17.29 5.31 13.53
N GLU A 51 17.49 4.49 14.55
CA GLU A 51 18.56 3.52 14.57
C GLU A 51 18.38 2.49 13.44
N GLY A 52 19.46 2.24 12.70
CA GLY A 52 19.43 1.35 11.52
C GLY A 52 18.74 1.94 10.29
N PHE A 53 18.41 3.24 10.29
CA PHE A 53 17.86 3.90 9.11
C PHE A 53 19.00 4.25 8.15
N ARG A 54 18.76 4.01 6.86
CA ARG A 54 19.64 4.46 5.80
C ARG A 54 19.34 5.90 5.45
N GLU A 55 20.37 6.72 5.51
CA GLU A 55 20.32 8.09 5.02
C GLU A 55 20.37 8.11 3.49
N MET A 56 19.53 8.94 2.88
CA MET A 56 19.64 9.23 1.45
C MET A 56 19.12 10.62 1.13
N THR A 57 19.49 11.14 -0.04
CA THR A 57 18.93 12.39 -0.57
C THR A 57 17.65 12.13 -1.37
N LYS A 58 16.84 13.16 -1.57
CA LYS A 58 15.64 13.13 -2.42
C LYS A 58 15.99 12.77 -3.85
N ALA A 59 17.15 13.21 -4.34
CA ALA A 59 17.66 12.87 -5.66
C ALA A 59 17.92 11.37 -5.79
N GLU A 60 18.58 10.76 -4.80
CA GLU A 60 18.81 9.32 -4.77
C GLU A 60 17.50 8.54 -4.65
N TRP A 61 16.58 8.95 -3.77
CA TRP A 61 15.26 8.33 -3.65
C TRP A 61 14.47 8.38 -4.96
N SER A 62 14.59 9.48 -5.70
CA SER A 62 13.94 9.63 -7.01
C SER A 62 14.56 8.70 -8.05
N LYS A 63 15.88 8.50 -8.02
CA LYS A 63 16.61 7.59 -8.92
C LYS A 63 16.33 6.12 -8.61
N THR A 64 16.03 5.76 -7.35
CA THR A 64 15.68 4.39 -6.98
C THR A 64 14.42 3.94 -7.74
N PRO A 65 14.43 2.77 -8.42
CA PRO A 65 13.26 2.26 -9.13
C PRO A 65 12.06 2.05 -8.20
N ALA A 66 10.84 2.14 -8.75
CA ALA A 66 9.61 2.01 -7.97
C ALA A 66 9.50 0.66 -7.24
N ASP A 67 9.93 -0.44 -7.87
CA ASP A 67 9.87 -1.79 -7.28
C ASP A 67 10.87 -1.98 -6.13
N TYR A 68 11.90 -1.13 -6.06
CA TYR A 68 12.96 -1.18 -5.05
C TYR A 68 12.72 -0.20 -3.91
N LYS A 69 11.63 0.56 -3.93
CA LYS A 69 11.27 1.49 -2.86
C LYS A 69 9.81 1.34 -2.47
N SER A 70 9.52 1.47 -1.19
CA SER A 70 8.16 1.36 -0.69
C SER A 70 7.89 2.35 0.43
N VAL A 71 6.61 2.67 0.61
CA VAL A 71 6.11 3.42 1.75
C VAL A 71 5.27 2.48 2.58
N ARG A 72 5.71 2.18 3.80
CA ARG A 72 5.02 1.26 4.71
C ARG A 72 4.18 2.03 5.73
N GLY A 73 2.97 1.55 5.98
CA GLY A 73 2.10 2.06 7.05
C GLY A 73 2.26 1.28 8.35
N VAL A 74 2.16 2.00 9.46
CA VAL A 74 2.08 1.50 10.83
C VAL A 74 0.72 1.92 11.38
N ALA A 75 0.02 0.96 11.99
CA ALA A 75 -1.25 1.23 12.67
C ALA A 75 -1.01 2.08 13.92
N GLU A 76 -2.05 2.75 14.40
CA GLU A 76 -2.01 3.44 15.68
C GLU A 76 -1.64 2.47 16.82
N ASN A 77 -0.81 2.92 17.75
CA ASN A 77 -0.48 2.23 18.98
C ASN A 77 -0.70 3.15 20.19
N ASP A 78 -0.37 2.69 21.40
CA ASP A 78 -0.62 3.46 22.62
C ASP A 78 0.20 4.77 22.72
N GLU A 79 1.34 4.87 22.02
CA GLU A 79 2.26 6.02 22.08
C GLU A 79 2.13 6.97 20.89
N HIS A 80 1.76 6.43 19.73
CA HIS A 80 1.84 7.09 18.43
C HIS A 80 0.58 6.85 17.60
N GLY A 81 0.11 7.92 16.95
CA GLY A 81 -0.93 7.85 15.92
C GLY A 81 -0.46 7.07 14.70
N ALA A 82 -1.39 6.60 13.86
CA ALA A 82 -1.04 5.90 12.63
C ALA A 82 -0.11 6.76 11.74
N TYR A 83 0.92 6.15 11.14
CA TYR A 83 1.90 6.86 10.31
C TYR A 83 2.43 6.00 9.16
N ARG A 84 3.14 6.64 8.22
CA ARG A 84 3.78 5.97 7.08
C ARG A 84 5.24 6.38 6.94
N PHE A 85 6.12 5.44 6.64
CA PHE A 85 7.57 5.69 6.50
C PHE A 85 8.14 5.05 5.24
N ARG A 86 9.34 5.48 4.83
CA ARG A 86 10.00 5.05 3.60
C ARG A 86 10.94 3.88 3.83
N ARG A 87 11.01 2.98 2.87
CA ARG A 87 11.95 1.84 2.85
C ARG A 87 12.53 1.63 1.45
N ILE A 88 13.74 1.08 1.39
CA ILE A 88 14.32 0.61 0.12
C ILE A 88 14.81 -0.83 0.24
N MET A 89 14.76 -1.54 -0.88
CA MET A 89 15.39 -2.83 -1.04
C MET A 89 16.88 -2.62 -1.28
N THR A 90 17.71 -3.26 -0.47
CA THR A 90 19.17 -3.22 -0.59
C THR A 90 19.69 -4.34 -1.50
N SER A 91 20.97 -4.28 -1.83
CA SER A 91 21.68 -5.36 -2.54
C SER A 91 21.75 -6.67 -1.74
N GLY A 92 21.53 -6.62 -0.42
CA GLY A 92 21.42 -7.81 0.43
C GLY A 92 20.04 -8.46 0.42
N TYR A 93 19.12 -7.99 -0.45
CA TYR A 93 17.72 -8.40 -0.47
C TYR A 93 16.99 -8.15 0.86
N THR A 94 17.48 -7.18 1.65
CA THR A 94 16.82 -6.69 2.87
C THR A 94 16.13 -5.37 2.60
N LEU A 95 15.13 -5.04 3.42
CA LEU A 95 14.39 -3.80 3.32
C LEU A 95 14.74 -2.88 4.49
N ASP A 96 15.53 -1.86 4.21
CA ASP A 96 15.99 -0.91 5.22
C ASP A 96 15.04 0.29 5.30
N ASN A 97 14.89 0.85 6.49
CA ASN A 97 14.14 2.09 6.71
C ASN A 97 14.94 3.28 6.20
N VAL A 98 14.28 4.30 5.69
CA VAL A 98 14.94 5.43 5.03
C VAL A 98 14.61 6.75 5.71
N TYR A 99 15.67 7.50 5.99
CA TYR A 99 15.62 8.91 6.34
C TYR A 99 16.11 9.74 5.15
N ILE A 100 15.28 10.68 4.68
CA ILE A 100 15.67 11.59 3.59
C ILE A 100 16.27 12.86 4.19
N THR A 101 17.59 13.06 4.00
CA THR A 101 18.39 14.08 4.71
C THR A 101 18.14 15.51 4.23
N ASP A 102 17.79 15.69 2.95
CA ASP A 102 17.45 16.97 2.33
C ASP A 102 15.95 17.30 2.43
N MET A 103 15.17 16.49 3.14
CA MET A 103 13.78 16.78 3.48
C MET A 103 13.64 17.21 4.93
N LYS A 104 12.63 18.05 5.20
CA LYS A 104 12.28 18.44 6.58
C LYS A 104 11.99 17.20 7.42
N THR A 105 12.51 17.18 8.65
CA THR A 105 12.16 16.18 9.64
C THR A 105 10.69 16.31 10.02
N VAL A 106 9.97 15.19 9.91
CA VAL A 106 8.57 15.06 10.31
C VAL A 106 8.51 13.94 11.33
N GLU A 107 8.29 14.32 12.59
CA GLU A 107 8.21 13.39 13.71
C GLU A 107 6.95 12.53 13.65
N ILE A 108 6.98 11.41 14.37
CA ILE A 108 5.85 10.51 14.51
C ILE A 108 4.74 11.23 15.28
N PRO A 109 3.50 11.31 14.76
CA PRO A 109 2.40 11.92 15.47
C PRO A 109 2.19 11.21 16.82
N LYS A 110 2.19 11.97 17.91
CA LYS A 110 1.79 11.47 19.23
C LYS A 110 0.26 11.34 19.27
N LYS A 111 -0.20 10.33 20.00
CA LYS A 111 -1.62 10.15 20.27
C LYS A 111 -2.14 11.20 21.25
#